data_AF-A0A6G1RF49-F1
#
_entry.id   AF-A0A6G1RF49-F1
#
_cell.length_a   1.000
_cell.length_b   1.000
_cell.length_c   1.000
_cell.angle_alpha   90.00
_cell.angle_beta   90.00
_cell.angle_gamma   90.00
#
_symmetry.space_group_name_H-M   'P 1'
#
loop_
_entity.id
_entity.type
_entity.pdbx_description
1 polymer ?
#
loop_
_entity_poly.entity_id
_entity_poly.type
_entity_poly.pdbx_seq_one_letter_code
_entity_poly.pdbx_strand_id
1 'polypeptide(L)'
;ALVRVLAVLHCWPCLLTHSLLSSAELSQVEMTCAYLAKQADEISLQQADVVLVLGGEDGWYWGERLRDGKRGWFPQSCARPITSRAAVECNVRRMERLRIETDV
;
A
#
# COMPACT_ATOMS: atom_id res chain seq x y z
N ALA A 1 4.02 1.40 -18.99
CA ALA A 1 4.43 2.59 -19.78
C ALA A 1 3.36 3.11 -20.73
N LEU A 2 2.41 2.31 -21.25
CA LEU A 2 1.26 2.85 -22.01
C LEU A 2 -0.11 2.71 -21.30
N VAL A 3 -0.24 1.90 -20.26
CA VAL A 3 -1.41 1.82 -19.37
C VAL A 3 -0.90 1.33 -17.99
N ARG A 4 -0.81 2.11 -16.92
CA ARG A 4 -1.88 2.39 -15.94
C ARG A 4 -2.91 3.45 -16.34
N VAL A 5 -2.71 4.04 -17.51
CA VAL A 5 -3.50 5.05 -18.25
C VAL A 5 -5.01 4.74 -18.39
N LEU A 6 -5.50 3.52 -18.14
CA LEU A 6 -6.95 3.20 -18.13
C LEU A 6 -7.57 3.13 -16.73
N ALA A 7 -6.78 3.27 -15.65
CA ALA A 7 -7.32 3.28 -14.29
C ALA A 7 -7.93 4.63 -13.88
N VAL A 8 -7.76 5.69 -14.70
CA VAL A 8 -8.26 7.06 -14.38
C VAL A 8 -9.05 7.72 -15.51
N LEU A 9 -8.95 7.26 -16.76
CA LEU A 9 -9.51 8.03 -17.90
C LEU A 9 -10.97 7.76 -18.28
N HIS A 10 -11.65 6.78 -17.68
CA HIS A 10 -13.10 6.61 -17.89
C HIS A 10 -13.83 6.27 -16.59
N CYS A 11 -14.41 7.30 -15.95
CA CYS A 11 -15.49 7.18 -14.96
C CYS A 11 -15.22 6.32 -13.71
N TRP A 12 -14.43 6.83 -12.75
CA TRP A 12 -14.69 6.59 -11.33
C TRP A 12 -15.72 7.62 -10.80
N PRO A 13 -16.92 7.67 -11.39
CA PRO A 13 -18.10 7.56 -10.54
C PRO A 13 -19.21 6.77 -11.24
N CYS A 14 -19.39 5.51 -10.87
CA CYS A 14 -20.66 4.77 -10.82
C CYS A 14 -20.40 3.27 -10.91
N LEU A 15 -20.27 2.64 -9.75
CA LEU A 15 -21.10 1.50 -9.36
C LEU A 15 -20.87 1.24 -7.88
N LEU A 16 -21.73 1.88 -7.09
CA LEU A 16 -22.21 1.31 -5.84
C LEU A 16 -22.64 -0.14 -6.09
N THR A 17 -21.80 -1.08 -5.70
CA THR A 17 -22.29 -2.26 -4.98
C THR A 17 -21.69 -2.18 -3.58
N HIS A 18 -22.55 -1.85 -2.63
CA HIS A 18 -22.41 -2.38 -1.27
C HIS A 18 -21.91 -3.84 -1.33
N SER A 19 -21.10 -4.22 -0.33
CA SER A 19 -20.82 -5.61 0.04
C SER A 19 -19.56 -6.30 -0.54
N LEU A 20 -18.40 -5.62 -0.63
CA LEU A 20 -17.09 -6.30 -0.58
C LEU A 20 -16.06 -5.62 0.34
N LEU A 21 -16.51 -4.68 1.19
CA LEU A 21 -15.83 -4.34 2.44
C LEU A 21 -15.97 -5.47 3.48
N SER A 22 -16.27 -6.70 3.06
CA SER A 22 -16.31 -7.87 3.93
C SER A 22 -14.90 -8.45 4.03
N SER A 23 -14.15 -7.97 5.02
CA SER A 23 -13.08 -8.75 5.65
C SER A 23 -11.90 -9.15 4.76
N ALA A 24 -11.35 -8.24 3.94
CA ALA A 24 -9.99 -8.43 3.44
C ALA A 24 -9.04 -8.24 4.63
N GLU A 25 -8.52 -9.36 5.16
CA GLU A 25 -7.44 -9.32 6.15
C GLU A 25 -6.34 -8.39 5.64
N LEU A 26 -6.09 -7.31 6.39
CA LEU A 26 -5.16 -6.23 6.05
C LEU A 26 -3.76 -6.80 5.81
N SER A 27 -3.49 -7.22 4.58
CA SER A 27 -2.26 -7.88 4.19
C SER A 27 -1.14 -6.85 4.24
N GLN A 28 -0.14 -7.11 5.08
CA GLN A 28 1.04 -6.25 5.16
C GLN A 28 2.21 -6.89 4.45
N VAL A 29 3.03 -6.05 3.82
CA VAL A 29 4.32 -6.44 3.27
C VAL A 29 5.42 -5.58 3.87
N GLU A 30 6.59 -6.17 4.03
CA GLU A 30 7.83 -5.48 4.35
C GLU A 30 8.67 -5.35 3.08
N MET A 31 9.22 -4.17 2.83
CA MET A 31 10.08 -3.93 1.69
C MET A 31 11.45 -4.59 1.88
N THR A 32 11.84 -5.48 0.98
CA THR A 32 13.13 -6.18 1.02
C THR A 32 14.27 -5.35 0.44
N CYS A 33 13.96 -4.34 -0.37
CA CYS A 33 14.91 -3.37 -0.89
C CYS A 33 14.25 -1.99 -1.07
N ALA A 34 15.07 -0.95 -1.22
CA ALA A 34 14.58 0.39 -1.50
C ALA A 34 14.04 0.47 -2.95
N TYR A 35 12.95 1.21 -3.11
CA TYR A 35 12.32 1.50 -4.39
C TYR A 35 12.07 3.00 -4.51
N LEU A 36 12.58 3.61 -5.58
CA LEU A 36 12.32 5.02 -5.88
C LEU A 36 11.20 5.10 -6.91
N ALA A 37 10.16 5.89 -6.61
CA ALA A 37 9.07 6.16 -7.53
C ALA A 37 9.62 6.76 -8.84
N LYS A 38 9.15 6.19 -9.96
CA LYS A 38 9.47 6.59 -11.33
C LYS A 38 8.28 7.28 -12.00
N GLN A 39 7.06 7.06 -11.49
CA GLN A 39 5.83 7.67 -11.97
C GLN A 39 5.08 8.38 -10.83
N ALA A 40 4.16 9.29 -11.17
CA ALA A 40 3.46 10.14 -10.19
C ALA A 40 2.50 9.38 -9.27
N ASP A 41 2.03 8.22 -9.71
CA ASP A 41 1.17 7.32 -8.96
C ASP A 41 1.96 6.25 -8.17
N GLU A 42 3.28 6.29 -8.22
CA GLU A 42 4.17 5.39 -7.46
C GLU A 42 4.58 6.01 -6.14
N ILE A 43 4.87 5.14 -5.16
CA ILE A 43 5.41 5.55 -3.86
C ILE A 43 6.87 5.12 -3.73
N SER A 44 7.73 6.07 -3.35
CA SER A 44 9.11 5.76 -2.99
C SER A 44 9.14 5.11 -1.61
N LEU A 45 9.73 3.92 -1.49
CA LEU A 45 9.82 3.11 -0.27
C LEU A 45 11.29 2.80 0.08
N GLN A 46 11.59 2.72 1.37
CA GLN A 46 12.89 2.29 1.88
C GLN A 46 12.86 0.81 2.24
N GLN A 47 14.04 0.17 2.32
CA GLN A 47 14.13 -1.18 2.88
C GLN A 47 13.55 -1.18 4.31
N ALA A 48 12.82 -2.24 4.66
CA ALA A 48 12.07 -2.41 5.89
C ALA A 48 10.88 -1.45 6.10
N ASP A 49 10.52 -0.60 5.11
CA ASP A 49 9.20 0.06 5.14
C ASP A 49 8.12 -1.02 5.18
N VAL A 50 7.12 -0.82 6.04
CA VAL A 50 5.92 -1.67 6.09
C VAL A 50 4.81 -0.97 5.31
N VAL A 51 4.13 -1.74 4.46
CA VAL A 51 3.06 -1.23 3.59
C VAL A 51 1.83 -2.10 3.75
N LEU A 52 0.68 -1.45 3.90
CA LEU A 52 -0.62 -2.09 3.83
C LEU A 52 -0.98 -2.27 2.36
N VAL A 53 -1.17 -3.50 1.92
CA VAL A 53 -1.59 -3.80 0.55
C VAL A 53 -3.10 -3.59 0.44
N LEU A 54 -3.48 -2.66 -0.44
CA LEU A 54 -4.86 -2.29 -0.72
C LEU A 54 -5.38 -2.95 -2.01
N GLY A 55 -4.47 -3.37 -2.89
CA GLY A 55 -4.76 -4.07 -4.13
C GLY A 55 -3.49 -4.41 -4.90
N GLY A 56 -3.63 -5.01 -6.08
CA GLY A 56 -2.51 -5.32 -6.95
C GLY A 56 -2.93 -5.69 -8.36
N GLU A 57 -2.03 -5.47 -9.31
CA GLU A 57 -2.21 -5.73 -10.73
C GLU A 57 -0.85 -5.99 -11.38
N ASP A 58 -0.73 -7.03 -12.22
CA ASP A 58 0.43 -7.30 -13.08
C ASP A 58 1.82 -7.14 -12.43
N GLY A 59 2.02 -7.75 -11.26
CA GLY A 59 3.30 -7.69 -10.54
C GLY A 59 3.55 -6.38 -9.79
N TRP A 60 2.52 -5.55 -9.62
CA TRP A 60 2.52 -4.36 -8.79
C TRP A 60 1.57 -4.49 -7.61
N TYR A 61 1.91 -3.82 -6.51
CA TYR A 61 1.01 -3.58 -5.39
C TYR A 61 0.59 -2.12 -5.37
N TRP A 62 -0.69 -1.89 -5.10
CA TRP A 62 -1.20 -0.61 -4.63
C TRP A 62 -1.29 -0.68 -3.11
N GLY A 63 -0.66 0.26 -2.41
CA GLY A 63 -0.63 0.20 -0.95
C GLY A 63 -0.44 1.55 -0.28
N GLU A 64 -0.60 1.51 1.04
CA GLU A 64 -0.41 2.63 1.94
C GLU A 64 0.79 2.36 2.85
N ARG A 65 1.82 3.21 2.76
CA ARG A 65 2.94 3.10 3.68
C ARG A 65 2.48 3.51 5.07
N LEU A 66 2.74 2.60 6.00
CA LEU A 66 2.24 2.71 7.35
C LEU A 66 2.78 3.97 8.08
N ARG A 67 4.04 4.36 7.86
CA ARG A 67 4.74 5.43 8.60
C ARG A 67 4.13 6.82 8.45
N ASP A 68 3.66 7.16 7.25
CA ASP A 68 3.23 8.51 6.86
C ASP A 68 1.89 8.50 6.10
N GLY A 69 1.28 7.31 5.93
CA GLY A 69 0.01 7.16 5.21
C GLY A 69 0.09 7.46 3.71
N LYS A 70 1.29 7.65 3.14
CA LYS A 70 1.42 7.90 1.70
C LYS A 70 0.98 6.66 0.92
N ARG A 71 0.25 6.88 -0.18
CA ARG A 71 -0.25 5.83 -1.05
C ARG A 71 0.43 5.88 -2.41
N GLY A 72 0.60 4.71 -3.01
CA GLY A 72 1.17 4.61 -4.34
C GLY A 72 1.36 3.16 -4.79
N TRP A 73 1.71 3.03 -6.06
CA TRP A 73 2.15 1.79 -6.67
C TRP A 73 3.61 1.49 -6.34
N PHE A 74 3.93 0.21 -6.16
CA PHE A 74 5.29 -0.30 -6.01
C PHE A 74 5.39 -1.75 -6.50
N PRO A 75 6.56 -2.21 -6.96
CA PRO A 75 6.72 -3.54 -7.51
C PRO A 75 6.64 -4.63 -6.43
N GLN A 76 5.89 -5.71 -6.71
CA GLN A 76 5.77 -6.85 -5.80
C GLN A 76 7.11 -7.53 -5.53
N SER A 77 8.01 -7.52 -6.51
CA SER A 77 9.34 -8.14 -6.40
C SER A 77 10.23 -7.51 -5.33
N CYS A 78 9.91 -6.28 -4.88
CA CYS A 78 10.62 -5.60 -3.81
C CYS A 78 10.00 -5.84 -2.42
N ALA A 79 8.99 -6.69 -2.31
CA ALA A 79 8.17 -6.83 -1.10
C ALA A 79 8.06 -8.29 -0.65
N ARG A 80 8.03 -8.49 0.68
CA ARG A 80 7.80 -9.79 1.31
C ARG A 80 6.56 -9.74 2.21
N PRO A 81 5.60 -10.67 2.07
CA PRO A 81 4.45 -10.74 2.97
C PRO A 81 4.83 -10.92 4.43
N ILE A 82 4.13 -10.22 5.31
CA ILE A 82 4.20 -10.40 6.76
C ILE A 82 3.08 -11.37 7.15
N THR A 83 3.44 -12.63 7.43
CA THR A 83 2.47 -13.69 7.75
C THR A 83 2.16 -13.80 9.24
N SER A 84 2.97 -13.20 10.10
CA SER A 84 2.75 -13.22 11.55
C SER A 84 1.68 -12.21 11.95
N ARG A 85 0.53 -12.71 12.40
CA ARG A 85 -0.57 -11.87 12.92
C ARG A 85 -0.11 -10.94 14.06
N ALA A 86 0.73 -11.43 14.98
CA ALA A 86 1.27 -10.62 16.05
C ALA A 86 2.14 -9.46 15.52
N ALA A 87 2.91 -9.70 14.45
CA ALA A 87 3.70 -8.66 13.80
C ALA A 87 2.81 -7.64 13.09
N VAL A 88 1.79 -8.09 12.35
CA VAL A 88 0.78 -7.24 11.71
C VAL A 88 0.13 -6.31 12.75
N GLU A 89 -0.36 -6.85 13.86
CA GLU A 89 -0.97 -6.07 14.94
C GLU A 89 0.02 -5.10 15.62
N CYS A 90 1.27 -5.53 15.83
CA CYS A 90 2.32 -4.67 16.39
C CYS A 90 2.63 -3.49 15.46
N ASN A 91 2.70 -3.73 14.15
CA ASN A 91 2.93 -2.70 13.16
C ASN A 91 1.81 -1.67 13.16
N VAL A 92 0.53 -2.09 13.19
CA VAL A 92 -0.62 -1.17 13.28
C VAL A 92 -0.51 -0.29 14.53
N ARG A 93 -0.29 -0.89 15.71
CA ARG A 93 -0.12 -0.15 16.98
C ARG A 93 1.05 0.84 16.94
N ARG A 94 2.13 0.49 16.23
CA ARG A 94 3.27 1.38 16.05
C ARG A 94 2.92 2.59 15.19
N MET A 95 2.08 2.41 14.18
CA MET A 95 1.67 3.50 13.29
C MET A 95 0.76 4.52 13.93
N GLU A 96 -0.18 4.08 14.77
CA GLU A 96 -1.04 4.98 15.53
C GLU A 96 -0.22 6.00 16.34
N ARG A 97 0.95 5.58 16.86
CA ARG A 97 1.86 6.49 17.57
C ARG A 97 2.57 7.46 16.64
N LEU A 98 3.14 6.97 15.54
CA LEU A 98 3.96 7.78 14.61
C LEU A 98 3.14 8.84 13.87
N ARG A 99 1.85 8.56 13.61
CA ARG A 99 0.94 9.51 12.96
C ARG A 99 0.61 10.73 13.81
N ILE A 100 0.65 10.61 15.12
CA ILE A 100 0.40 11.73 16.03
C ILE A 100 1.60 12.68 16.06
N GLU A 101 2.81 12.15 15.83
CA GLU A 101 4.07 12.91 15.90
C GLU A 101 4.37 13.72 14.64
N THR A 102 3.76 13.37 13.51
CA THR A 102 4.00 14.01 12.20
C THR A 102 3.02 15.14 11.87
N ASP A 103 2.08 15.46 12.76
CA ASP A 103 1.07 16.53 12.63
C ASP A 103 1.43 17.81 13.44
N VAL A 104 2.71 18.00 13.77
CA VAL A 104 3.22 19.17 14.55
C VAL A 104 4.03 20.12 13.69
#